data_AF-A0A061JWE8-F1
#
_entry.id   AF-A0A061JWE8-F1
#
_cell.length_a   1.000
_cell.length_b   1.000
_cell.length_c   1.000
_cell.angle_alpha   90.00
_cell.angle_beta   90.00
_cell.angle_gamma   90.00
#
_symmetry.space_group_name_H-M   'P 1'
#
loop_
_entity.id
_entity.type
_entity.pdbx_description
1 polymer ?
#
loop_
_entity_poly.entity_id
_entity_poly.type
_entity_poly.pdbx_seq_one_letter_code
_entity_poly.pdbx_strand_id
1 'polypeptide(L)'
;MDMNLARAPLQAVALLTGDGAASQALFAFLGETQAEAATALAGSPWGASVNMGLGLLGLEMALMVCPPLIPDGSPARYQIRAMALMTNDAPTRAALLQILGESELQARTELENSCWADAVADPKYERHRLALELGSNQ
;
A
#
# COMPACT_ATOMS: atom_id res chain seq x y z
N MET A 1 -14.01 11.37 -4.75
CA MET A 1 -13.09 10.33 -5.25
C MET A 1 -13.69 8.99 -4.87
N ASP A 2 -14.07 8.16 -5.85
CA ASP A 2 -14.72 6.88 -5.55
C ASP A 2 -13.67 5.88 -5.06
N MET A 3 -13.54 5.78 -3.75
CA MET A 3 -12.61 4.88 -3.05
C MET A 3 -13.36 3.68 -2.46
N ASN A 4 -14.64 3.49 -2.79
CA ASN A 4 -15.51 2.58 -2.05
C ASN A 4 -15.00 1.14 -2.06
N LEU A 5 -14.34 0.70 -3.14
CA LEU A 5 -13.78 -0.64 -3.25
C LEU A 5 -12.40 -0.79 -2.59
N ALA A 6 -11.57 0.26 -2.61
CA ALA A 6 -10.22 0.23 -2.07
C ALA A 6 -10.15 0.61 -0.57
N ARG A 7 -11.18 1.29 -0.04
CA ARG A 7 -11.17 1.82 1.34
C ARG A 7 -10.92 0.74 2.38
N ALA A 8 -11.71 -0.34 2.39
CA ALA A 8 -11.54 -1.41 3.37
C ALA A 8 -10.18 -2.14 3.26
N PRO A 9 -9.69 -2.53 2.06
CA PRO A 9 -8.32 -3.02 1.92
C PRO A 9 -7.26 -2.08 2.46
N LEU A 10 -7.36 -0.77 2.16
CA LEU A 10 -6.40 0.24 2.64
C LEU A 10 -6.45 0.42 4.15
N GLN A 11 -7.66 0.39 4.76
CA GLN A 11 -7.81 0.35 6.21
C GLN A 11 -7.10 -0.87 6.81
N ALA A 12 -7.20 -2.04 6.15
CA ALA A 12 -6.58 -3.26 6.64
C ALA A 12 -5.05 -3.15 6.56
N VAL A 13 -4.51 -2.62 5.47
CA VAL A 13 -3.07 -2.33 5.37
C VAL A 13 -2.63 -1.35 6.47
N ALA A 14 -3.37 -0.27 6.69
CA ALA A 14 -3.04 0.75 7.69
C ALA A 14 -2.99 0.21 9.12
N LEU A 15 -3.83 -0.78 9.44
CA LEU A 15 -3.87 -1.44 10.74
C LEU A 15 -2.83 -2.54 10.91
N LEU A 16 -2.39 -3.18 9.82
CA LEU A 16 -1.54 -4.35 9.85
C LEU A 16 -0.05 -4.06 9.55
N THR A 17 0.24 -2.92 8.92
CA THR A 17 1.61 -2.48 8.64
C THR A 17 2.45 -2.37 9.91
N GLY A 18 3.67 -2.91 9.84
CA GLY A 18 4.70 -2.68 10.87
C GLY A 18 5.38 -1.31 10.72
N ASP A 19 5.19 -0.65 9.57
CA ASP A 19 5.70 0.69 9.29
C ASP A 19 4.71 1.75 9.80
N GLY A 20 5.07 2.39 10.91
CA GLY A 20 4.25 3.42 11.55
C GLY A 20 4.09 4.70 10.72
N ALA A 21 5.02 5.01 9.81
CA ALA A 21 4.89 6.15 8.91
C ALA A 21 3.88 5.83 7.80
N ALA A 22 3.94 4.62 7.23
CA ALA A 22 2.95 4.14 6.27
C ALA A 22 1.55 4.06 6.88
N SER A 23 1.42 3.58 8.13
CA SER A 23 0.15 3.55 8.87
C SER A 23 -0.47 4.94 8.98
N GLN A 24 0.30 5.93 9.47
CA GLN A 24 -0.17 7.31 9.63
C GLN A 24 -0.54 7.95 8.29
N ALA A 25 0.28 7.73 7.25
CA ALA A 25 0.01 8.25 5.92
C ALA A 25 -1.29 7.68 5.33
N LEU A 26 -1.55 6.39 5.51
CA LEU A 26 -2.79 5.75 5.07
C LEU A 26 -4.02 6.26 5.82
N PHE A 27 -3.95 6.42 7.15
CA PHE A 27 -5.06 7.01 7.91
C PHE A 27 -5.34 8.46 7.51
N ALA A 28 -4.30 9.27 7.33
CA ALA A 28 -4.44 10.63 6.82
C ALA A 28 -5.05 10.66 5.41
N PHE A 29 -4.62 9.76 4.53
CA PHE A 29 -5.16 9.60 3.18
C PHE A 29 -6.66 9.23 3.19
N LEU A 30 -7.06 8.34 4.09
CA LEU A 30 -8.44 7.89 4.23
C LEU A 30 -9.36 8.94 4.90
N GLY A 31 -8.76 9.88 5.64
CA GLY A 31 -9.46 10.87 6.44
C GLY A 31 -10.12 10.24 7.67
N GLU A 32 -9.49 9.21 8.24
CA GLU A 32 -10.06 8.40 9.33
C GLU A 32 -9.01 8.16 10.43
N THR A 33 -9.50 7.89 11.63
CA THR A 33 -8.70 7.41 12.76
C THR A 33 -8.58 5.88 12.74
N GLN A 34 -7.60 5.37 13.50
CA GLN A 34 -7.42 3.93 13.68
C GLN A 34 -8.70 3.24 14.22
N ALA A 35 -9.42 3.89 15.14
CA ALA A 35 -10.63 3.33 15.75
C ALA A 35 -11.80 3.26 14.75
N GLU A 36 -11.96 4.29 13.92
CA GLU A 36 -12.97 4.32 12.86
C GLU A 36 -12.70 3.24 11.82
N ALA A 37 -11.44 3.11 11.37
CA ALA A 37 -11.03 2.09 10.42
C ALA A 37 -11.25 0.67 10.97
N ALA A 38 -10.87 0.40 12.22
CA ALA A 38 -11.10 -0.91 12.85
C ALA A 38 -12.60 -1.25 12.96
N THR A 39 -13.43 -0.26 13.29
CA THR A 39 -14.88 -0.42 13.37
C THR A 39 -15.49 -0.71 11.99
N ALA A 40 -15.09 0.04 10.97
CA ALA A 40 -15.54 -0.17 9.60
C ALA A 40 -15.15 -1.55 9.06
N LEU A 41 -13.93 -2.01 9.38
CA LEU A 41 -13.42 -3.31 8.96
C LEU A 41 -14.12 -4.50 9.61
N ALA A 42 -14.63 -4.35 10.84
CA ALA A 42 -15.29 -5.45 11.53
C ALA A 42 -16.51 -5.99 10.75
N GLY A 43 -17.19 -5.15 9.96
CA GLY A 43 -18.30 -5.55 9.09
C GLY A 43 -17.90 -5.90 7.66
N SER A 44 -16.61 -5.92 7.34
CA SER A 44 -16.07 -6.04 5.98
C SER A 44 -15.49 -7.43 5.73
N PRO A 45 -15.55 -7.97 4.49
CA PRO A 45 -14.84 -9.20 4.12
C PRO A 45 -13.33 -9.11 4.36
N TRP A 46 -12.77 -7.90 4.38
CA TRP A 46 -11.35 -7.62 4.65
C TRP A 46 -10.98 -7.68 6.14
N GLY A 47 -11.98 -7.63 7.04
CA GLY A 47 -11.77 -7.70 8.49
C GLY A 47 -11.20 -9.04 8.95
N ALA A 48 -11.38 -10.12 8.16
CA ALA A 48 -10.80 -11.42 8.45
C ALA A 48 -9.27 -11.40 8.46
N SER A 49 -8.62 -10.62 7.60
CA SER A 49 -7.15 -10.48 7.57
C SER A 49 -6.60 -9.88 8.86
N VAL A 50 -7.40 -9.02 9.52
CA VAL A 50 -7.07 -8.41 10.82
C VAL A 50 -7.40 -9.34 11.98
N ASN A 51 -8.60 -9.93 11.98
CA ASN A 51 -9.14 -10.66 13.13
C ASN A 51 -8.72 -12.14 13.19
N MET A 52 -8.37 -12.75 12.05
CA MET A 52 -7.96 -14.18 11.99
C MET A 52 -6.44 -14.37 12.03
N GLY A 53 -5.66 -13.31 12.24
CA GLY A 53 -4.20 -13.40 12.41
C GLY A 53 -3.42 -13.73 11.13
N LEU A 54 -4.04 -13.61 9.95
CA LEU A 54 -3.35 -13.81 8.67
C LEU A 54 -2.43 -12.64 8.29
N GLY A 55 -2.68 -11.45 8.86
CA GLY A 55 -1.85 -10.27 8.68
C GLY A 55 -1.79 -9.79 7.22
N LEU A 56 -0.73 -9.05 6.89
CA LEU A 56 -0.54 -8.47 5.55
C LEU A 56 -0.37 -9.53 4.46
N LEU A 57 0.24 -10.68 4.77
CA LEU A 57 0.42 -11.76 3.80
C LEU A 57 -0.92 -12.36 3.36
N GLY A 58 -1.84 -12.61 4.31
CA GLY A 58 -3.18 -13.08 3.97
C GLY A 58 -3.99 -12.04 3.20
N LEU A 59 -3.79 -10.75 3.51
CA LEU A 59 -4.40 -9.66 2.77
C LEU A 59 -3.90 -9.61 1.32
N GLU A 60 -2.59 -9.72 1.11
CA GLU A 60 -1.98 -9.80 -0.22
C GLU A 60 -2.58 -10.96 -1.04
N MET A 61 -2.69 -12.15 -0.44
CA MET A 61 -3.30 -13.31 -1.12
C MET A 61 -4.76 -13.08 -1.52
N ALA A 62 -5.55 -12.43 -0.66
CA ALA A 62 -6.92 -12.07 -0.98
C ALA A 62 -7.00 -11.04 -2.12
N LEU A 63 -6.03 -10.12 -2.20
CA LEU A 63 -5.94 -9.10 -3.23
C LEU A 63 -5.42 -9.62 -4.58
N MET A 64 -4.65 -10.72 -4.60
CA MET A 64 -4.10 -11.31 -5.84
C MET A 64 -5.17 -11.70 -6.87
N VAL A 65 -6.37 -12.05 -6.42
CA VAL A 65 -7.49 -12.44 -7.29
C VAL A 65 -8.42 -11.28 -7.63
N CYS A 66 -8.18 -10.09 -7.06
CA CYS A 66 -8.98 -8.91 -7.32
C CYS A 66 -8.45 -8.14 -8.54
N PRO A 67 -9.34 -7.55 -9.37
CA PRO A 67 -8.91 -6.49 -10.28
C PRO A 67 -8.41 -5.28 -9.47
N PRO A 68 -7.67 -4.34 -10.10
CA PRO A 68 -7.27 -3.09 -9.46
C PRO A 68 -8.44 -2.42 -8.74
N LEU A 69 -8.28 -2.14 -7.45
CA LEU A 69 -9.37 -1.61 -6.61
C LEU A 69 -9.48 -0.09 -6.70
N ILE A 70 -8.44 0.57 -7.21
CA ILE A 70 -8.43 2.00 -7.52
C ILE A 70 -8.44 2.15 -9.05
N PRO A 71 -9.42 2.83 -9.66
CA PRO A 71 -9.48 3.00 -11.12
C PRO A 71 -8.26 3.73 -11.69
N ASP A 72 -7.87 3.37 -12.90
CA ASP A 72 -6.82 4.07 -13.65
C ASP A 72 -7.17 5.56 -13.83
N GLY A 73 -6.13 6.41 -13.85
CA GLY A 73 -6.28 7.87 -13.91
C GLY A 73 -6.77 8.53 -12.62
N SER A 74 -7.08 7.75 -11.57
CA SER A 74 -7.39 8.31 -10.24
C SER A 74 -6.15 8.93 -9.60
N PRO A 75 -6.20 10.20 -9.15
CA PRO A 75 -5.07 10.83 -8.46
C PRO A 75 -4.59 10.09 -7.21
N ALA A 76 -5.44 9.25 -6.62
CA ALA A 76 -5.14 8.43 -5.45
C ALA A 76 -4.00 7.46 -5.73
N ARG A 77 -3.91 6.96 -6.97
CA ARG A 77 -2.88 6.00 -7.35
C ARG A 77 -1.50 6.57 -7.09
N TYR A 78 -1.23 7.84 -7.40
CA TYR A 78 0.07 8.45 -7.13
C TYR A 78 0.43 8.47 -5.64
N GLN A 79 -0.52 8.79 -4.76
CA GLN A 79 -0.27 8.79 -3.31
C GLN A 79 -0.04 7.38 -2.77
N ILE A 80 -0.84 6.39 -3.21
CA ILE A 80 -0.64 4.99 -2.82
C ILE A 80 0.68 4.45 -3.36
N ARG A 81 1.05 4.74 -4.61
CA ARG A 81 2.36 4.37 -5.18
C ARG A 81 3.49 4.94 -4.34
N ALA A 82 3.41 6.21 -3.95
CA ALA A 82 4.45 6.86 -3.17
C ALA A 82 4.60 6.18 -1.80
N MET A 83 3.49 5.89 -1.11
CA MET A 83 3.52 5.15 0.15
C MET A 83 4.09 3.73 -0.01
N ALA A 84 3.70 3.02 -1.07
CA ALA A 84 4.18 1.67 -1.37
C ALA A 84 5.69 1.65 -1.62
N LEU A 85 6.20 2.62 -2.38
CA LEU A 85 7.63 2.72 -2.63
C LEU A 85 8.37 3.14 -1.36
N MET A 86 7.93 4.18 -0.64
CA MET A 86 8.67 4.71 0.51
C MET A 86 8.71 3.79 1.74
N THR A 87 7.82 2.80 1.86
CA THR A 87 7.86 1.86 2.99
C THR A 87 9.00 0.84 2.85
N ASN A 88 9.65 0.55 3.98
CA ASN A 88 10.63 -0.54 4.07
C ASN A 88 9.99 -1.87 4.47
N ASP A 89 8.68 -1.89 4.74
CA ASP A 89 7.93 -3.08 5.10
C ASP A 89 7.45 -3.79 3.83
N ALA A 90 8.15 -4.85 3.43
CA ALA A 90 7.90 -5.55 2.17
C ALA A 90 6.45 -6.08 2.02
N PRO A 91 5.83 -6.68 3.06
CA PRO A 91 4.40 -7.03 3.03
C PRO A 91 3.47 -5.83 2.80
N THR A 92 3.78 -4.66 3.40
CA THR A 92 2.98 -3.43 3.17
C THR A 92 3.13 -2.96 1.74
N ARG A 93 4.35 -2.94 1.21
CA ARG A 93 4.60 -2.60 -0.20
C ARG A 93 3.81 -3.52 -1.13
N ALA A 94 3.90 -4.84 -0.94
CA ALA A 94 3.22 -5.82 -1.77
C ALA A 94 1.70 -5.63 -1.75
N ALA A 95 1.09 -5.47 -0.57
CA ALA A 95 -0.34 -5.25 -0.45
C ALA A 95 -0.81 -3.95 -1.13
N LEU A 96 -0.08 -2.85 -0.97
CA LEU A 96 -0.40 -1.58 -1.62
C LEU A 96 -0.28 -1.65 -3.15
N LEU A 97 0.77 -2.30 -3.66
CA LEU A 97 0.93 -2.54 -5.10
C LEU A 97 -0.17 -3.45 -5.66
N GLN A 98 -0.59 -4.47 -4.91
CA GLN A 98 -1.69 -5.35 -5.32
C GLN A 98 -3.05 -4.62 -5.35
N ILE A 99 -3.31 -3.69 -4.41
CA ILE A 99 -4.50 -2.81 -4.44
C ILE A 99 -4.53 -1.99 -5.74
N LEU A 100 -3.37 -1.57 -6.23
CA LEU A 100 -3.22 -0.85 -7.50
C LEU A 100 -3.23 -1.79 -8.72
N GLY A 101 -2.98 -3.08 -8.53
CA GLY A 101 -2.70 -4.03 -9.60
C GLY A 101 -1.44 -3.69 -10.39
N GLU A 102 -0.41 -3.18 -9.71
CA GLU A 102 0.84 -2.74 -10.31
C GLU A 102 2.03 -3.54 -9.79
N SER A 103 3.06 -3.66 -10.62
CA SER A 103 4.41 -4.02 -10.17
C SER A 103 5.14 -2.81 -9.58
N GLU A 104 6.18 -3.05 -8.79
CA GLU A 104 7.03 -1.98 -8.25
C GLU A 104 7.63 -1.10 -9.38
N LEU A 105 8.05 -1.74 -10.48
CA LEU A 105 8.58 -1.03 -11.66
C LEU A 105 7.55 -0.10 -12.28
N GLN A 106 6.31 -0.57 -12.48
CA GLN A 106 5.23 0.26 -13.03
C GLN A 106 4.91 1.44 -12.10
N ALA A 107 4.76 1.18 -10.79
CA ALA A 107 4.49 2.23 -9.81
C ALA A 107 5.56 3.34 -9.83
N ARG A 108 6.83 2.95 -9.99
CA ARG A 108 7.96 3.88 -10.10
C ARG A 108 7.90 4.69 -11.39
N THR A 109 7.80 4.04 -12.54
CA THR A 109 7.72 4.73 -13.84
C THR A 109 6.55 5.72 -13.87
N GLU A 110 5.40 5.35 -13.31
CA GLU A 110 4.24 6.23 -13.22
C GLU A 110 4.47 7.44 -12.30
N LEU A 111 5.19 7.27 -11.19
CA LEU A 111 5.54 8.37 -10.28
C LEU A 111 6.57 9.32 -10.87
N GLU A 112 7.62 8.79 -11.50
CA GLU A 112 8.66 9.58 -12.17
C GLU A 112 8.10 10.49 -13.27
N ASN A 113 7.03 10.03 -13.94
CA ASN A 113 6.34 10.79 -14.98
C ASN A 113 5.24 11.73 -14.45
N SER A 114 5.16 11.91 -13.12
CA SER A 114 4.12 12.71 -12.48
C SER A 114 4.70 13.89 -11.68
N CYS A 115 3.82 14.74 -11.13
CA CYS A 115 4.22 15.78 -10.19
C CYS A 115 4.77 15.25 -8.85
N TRP A 116 4.79 13.92 -8.66
CA TRP A 116 5.34 13.23 -7.50
C TRP A 116 6.74 12.64 -7.76
N ALA A 117 7.39 12.99 -8.87
CA ALA A 117 8.72 12.48 -9.23
C ALA A 117 9.76 12.63 -8.10
N ASP A 118 9.68 13.70 -7.31
CA ASP A 118 10.59 13.94 -6.19
C ASP A 118 10.44 12.91 -5.06
N ALA A 119 9.28 12.26 -4.91
CA ALA A 119 9.03 11.25 -3.89
C ALA A 119 9.85 9.96 -4.12
N VAL A 120 10.22 9.67 -5.37
CA VAL A 120 11.05 8.52 -5.76
C VAL A 120 12.53 8.87 -5.94
N ALA A 121 12.87 10.16 -5.98
CA ALA A 121 14.24 10.63 -6.17
C ALA A 121 15.11 10.61 -4.90
N ASP A 122 14.59 10.16 -3.74
CA ASP A 122 15.37 10.14 -2.50
C ASP A 122 16.55 9.15 -2.61
N PRO A 123 17.81 9.63 -2.56
CA PRO A 123 18.99 8.78 -2.68
C PRO A 123 19.13 7.74 -1.56
N LYS A 124 18.41 7.87 -0.44
CA LYS A 124 18.37 6.86 0.62
C LYS A 124 17.52 5.67 0.21
N TYR A 125 16.41 5.92 -0.49
CA TYR A 125 15.53 4.88 -0.98
C TYR A 125 16.23 4.03 -2.04
N GLU A 126 16.89 4.65 -3.01
CA GLU A 126 17.65 3.92 -4.02
C GLU A 126 18.81 3.11 -3.44
N ARG A 127 19.54 3.63 -2.45
CA ARG A 127 20.62 2.88 -1.79
C ARG A 127 20.10 1.68 -1.00
N HIS A 128 18.97 1.83 -0.32
CA HIS A 128 18.38 0.71 0.43
C HIS A 128 17.84 -0.38 -0.50
N ARG A 129 17.18 0.01 -1.60
CA ARG A 129 16.71 -0.93 -2.63
C ARG A 129 17.87 -1.70 -3.28
N LEU A 130 18.92 -1.00 -3.71
CA LEU A 130 20.13 -1.64 -4.27
C LEU A 130 20.75 -2.64 -3.29
N ALA A 131 20.75 -2.33 -2.00
CA ALA A 131 21.25 -3.24 -0.97
C ALA A 131 20.38 -4.51 -0.83
N LEU A 132 19.05 -4.41 -0.99
CA LEU A 132 18.14 -5.56 -0.99
C LEU A 132 18.31 -6.41 -2.26
N GLU A 133 18.37 -5.81 -3.44
CA GLU A 133 18.52 -6.54 -4.72
C GLU A 133 19.87 -7.25 -4.85
N LEU A 134 20.93 -6.65 -4.31
CA LEU A 134 22.25 -7.26 -4.26
C LEU A 134 22.37 -8.29 -3.13
N GLY A 135 21.61 -8.14 -2.04
CA GLY A 135 21.56 -9.07 -0.92
C GLY A 135 20.72 -10.32 -1.15
N SER A 136 19.74 -10.28 -2.07
CA SER A 136 18.90 -11.43 -2.44
C SER A 136 19.48 -12.32 -3.55
N ASN A 137 20.70 -12.04 -4.03
CA ASN A 137 21.43 -12.84 -5.03
C ASN A 137 22.51 -13.76 -4.42
N GLN A 138 22.33 -14.19 -3.16
CA GLN A 138 23.19 -15.21 -2.51
C GLN A 138 22.39 -16.45 -2.12
#